data_AF-A0A952XKT0-F1
#
_entry.id   AF-A0A952XKT0-F1
#
_cell.length_a   1.000
_cell.length_b   1.000
_cell.length_c   1.000
_cell.angle_alpha   90.00
_cell.angle_beta   90.00
_cell.angle_gamma   90.00
#
_symmetry.space_group_name_H-M   'P 1'
#
loop_
_entity.id
_entity.type
_entity.pdbx_description
1 polymer ?
#
loop_
_entity_poly.entity_id
_entity_poly.type
_entity_poly.pdbx_seq_one_letter_code
_entity_poly.pdbx_strand_id
1 'polypeptide(L)'
;MNSKNQFVLLGQRRFAPLFWVQFLGAANDNVFKFAFTLLATYSAASWGHVDPNLAGFLIAGLFIAPFMLFSATSGQLADKLEKSWFMRRIKEAEIGVMLIGATGLLLHSAPLVYAAIFLLGLQSTVFGPVKYAYLPQHLDAHELTGGNGLVEMGSFVAILLGTIGGGLLIGGFGERAAAATAAVGLAVALLGRLAAQFVPDSPAADPGLKINWNPLCETWANLKVAHRDAAVFNSIIGISWLWFFGSIFLTSFTPYARSHLGGDESVVTFLLAVFSVGIGVGSLACEKLSRRRVEIGLVPLGSIGMSVFAFDLFLAGVPAPAAAPPAATPLR
;
A
#
# COMPACT_ATOMS: atom_id res chain seq x y z
N MET A 1 -31.29 -22.00 -2.18
CA MET A 1 -30.93 -20.58 -1.91
C MET A 1 -29.43 -20.44 -2.16
N ASN A 2 -29.06 -19.99 -3.36
CA ASN A 2 -27.69 -20.11 -3.88
C ASN A 2 -26.75 -19.11 -3.19
N SER A 3 -25.71 -19.63 -2.53
CA SER A 3 -24.62 -18.86 -1.93
C SER A 3 -23.83 -18.15 -3.03
N LYS A 4 -24.14 -16.88 -3.31
CA LYS A 4 -23.28 -16.09 -4.20
C LYS A 4 -21.91 -15.94 -3.54
N ASN A 5 -20.93 -16.61 -4.12
CA ASN A 5 -19.51 -16.52 -3.81
C ASN A 5 -19.03 -15.11 -4.18
N GLN A 6 -18.35 -14.40 -3.26
CA GLN A 6 -17.96 -13.00 -3.47
C GLN A 6 -17.05 -12.80 -4.67
N PHE A 7 -16.26 -13.82 -5.04
CA PHE A 7 -15.41 -13.80 -6.22
C PHE A 7 -16.18 -13.58 -7.53
N VAL A 8 -17.50 -13.77 -7.54
CA VAL A 8 -18.35 -13.40 -8.68
C VAL A 8 -18.25 -11.90 -8.99
N LEU A 9 -18.01 -11.03 -8.00
CA LEU A 9 -17.81 -9.60 -8.20
C LEU A 9 -16.63 -9.30 -9.14
N LEU A 10 -15.57 -10.11 -9.11
CA LEU A 10 -14.39 -9.95 -9.99
C LEU A 10 -14.71 -10.19 -11.48
N GLY A 11 -15.84 -10.81 -11.80
CA GLY A 11 -16.32 -10.97 -13.18
C GLY A 11 -17.35 -9.92 -13.61
N GLN A 12 -17.82 -9.07 -12.70
CA GLN A 12 -18.90 -8.11 -12.99
C GLN A 12 -18.34 -6.79 -13.51
N ARG A 13 -18.95 -6.25 -14.58
CA ARG A 13 -18.54 -4.97 -15.19
C ARG A 13 -18.60 -3.76 -14.24
N ARG A 14 -19.41 -3.84 -13.18
CA ARG A 14 -19.55 -2.80 -12.14
C ARG A 14 -18.49 -2.83 -11.04
N PHE A 15 -17.61 -3.85 -11.01
CA PHE A 15 -16.60 -3.99 -9.94
C PHE A 15 -15.22 -4.36 -10.49
N ALA A 16 -15.16 -5.29 -11.46
CA ALA A 16 -13.91 -5.78 -12.02
C ALA A 16 -12.98 -4.67 -12.55
N PRO A 17 -13.46 -3.66 -13.30
CA PRO A 17 -12.60 -2.56 -13.76
C PRO A 17 -11.98 -1.78 -12.61
N LEU A 18 -12.77 -1.42 -11.57
CA LEU A 18 -12.25 -0.74 -10.38
C LEU A 18 -11.17 -1.60 -9.69
N PHE A 19 -11.45 -2.89 -9.50
CA PHE A 19 -10.53 -3.82 -8.87
C PHE A 19 -9.19 -3.84 -9.61
N TRP A 20 -9.18 -3.97 -10.94
CA TRP A 20 -7.95 -4.01 -11.71
C TRP A 20 -7.23 -2.66 -11.76
N VAL A 21 -7.95 -1.54 -11.83
CA VAL A 21 -7.33 -0.20 -11.75
C VAL A 21 -6.57 -0.04 -10.44
N GLN A 22 -7.21 -0.39 -9.31
CA GLN A 22 -6.61 -0.25 -7.99
C GLN A 22 -5.47 -1.25 -7.77
N PHE A 23 -5.63 -2.50 -8.25
CA PHE A 23 -4.63 -3.54 -8.15
C PHE A 23 -3.37 -3.17 -8.94
N LEU A 24 -3.53 -2.73 -10.19
CA LEU A 24 -2.40 -2.32 -11.03
C LEU A 24 -1.72 -1.07 -10.47
N GLY A 25 -2.48 -0.09 -9.96
CA GLY A 25 -1.91 1.09 -9.29
C GLY A 25 -1.08 0.71 -8.06
N ALA A 26 -1.67 -0.07 -7.14
CA ALA A 26 -0.96 -0.52 -5.94
C ALA A 26 0.26 -1.38 -6.27
N ALA A 27 0.19 -2.24 -7.29
CA ALA A 27 1.33 -3.03 -7.74
C ALA A 27 2.44 -2.12 -8.29
N ASN A 28 2.09 -1.17 -9.17
CA ASN A 28 3.03 -0.23 -9.78
C ASN A 28 3.78 0.59 -8.73
N ASP A 29 3.03 1.17 -7.77
CA ASP A 29 3.58 1.93 -6.65
C ASP A 29 4.64 1.13 -5.90
N ASN A 30 4.35 -0.15 -5.62
CA ASN A 30 5.25 -0.98 -4.84
C ASN A 30 6.40 -1.58 -5.64
N VAL A 31 6.25 -1.85 -6.95
CA VAL A 31 7.40 -2.15 -7.84
C VAL A 31 8.37 -0.98 -7.80
N PHE A 32 7.90 0.22 -8.14
CA PHE A 32 8.77 1.38 -8.31
C PHE A 32 9.42 1.80 -6.99
N LYS A 33 8.62 1.93 -5.93
CA LYS A 33 9.09 2.31 -4.59
C LYS A 33 10.10 1.31 -4.04
N PHE A 34 9.80 0.01 -4.11
CA PHE A 34 10.69 -1.00 -3.52
C PHE A 34 11.97 -1.21 -4.33
N ALA A 35 11.88 -1.22 -5.66
CA ALA A 35 13.05 -1.28 -6.54
C ALA A 35 14.00 -0.10 -6.24
N PHE A 36 13.47 1.11 -6.08
CA PHE A 36 14.28 2.26 -5.70
C PHE A 36 14.84 2.17 -4.29
N THR A 37 14.08 1.64 -3.31
CA THR A 37 14.62 1.37 -1.97
C THR A 37 15.83 0.45 -2.03
N LEU A 38 15.77 -0.65 -2.80
CA LEU A 38 16.91 -1.55 -2.97
C LEU A 38 18.11 -0.85 -3.63
N LEU A 39 17.88 -0.08 -4.70
CA LEU A 39 18.94 0.69 -5.36
C LEU A 39 19.58 1.71 -4.42
N ALA A 40 18.78 2.45 -3.65
CA ALA A 40 19.27 3.43 -2.68
C ALA A 40 20.01 2.78 -1.50
N THR A 41 19.59 1.60 -1.05
CA THR A 41 20.22 0.87 0.07
C THR A 41 21.51 0.15 -0.35
N TYR A 42 21.50 -0.57 -1.47
CA TYR A 42 22.62 -1.42 -1.89
C TYR A 42 23.59 -0.74 -2.87
N SER A 43 23.14 0.30 -3.58
CA SER A 43 23.95 1.10 -4.51
C SER A 43 23.97 2.58 -4.11
N ALA A 44 24.04 2.87 -2.80
CA ALA A 44 23.95 4.23 -2.25
C ALA A 44 24.92 5.24 -2.90
N ALA A 45 26.11 4.78 -3.32
CA ALA A 45 27.12 5.61 -3.97
C ALA A 45 26.65 6.19 -5.33
N SER A 46 25.74 5.52 -6.04
CA SER A 46 25.18 6.02 -7.31
C SER A 46 23.83 6.74 -7.15
N TRP A 47 23.24 6.74 -5.96
CA TRP A 47 21.89 7.27 -5.70
C TRP A 47 21.85 8.28 -4.55
N GLY A 48 22.79 9.24 -4.55
CA GLY A 48 22.73 10.42 -3.67
C GLY A 48 23.27 10.23 -2.26
N HIS A 49 24.01 9.15 -1.99
CA HIS A 49 24.69 8.88 -0.70
C HIS A 49 23.77 8.89 0.53
N VAL A 50 22.50 8.50 0.35
CA VAL A 50 21.56 8.37 1.47
C VAL A 50 21.99 7.20 2.36
N ASP A 51 21.92 7.38 3.68
CA ASP A 51 22.19 6.32 4.64
C ASP A 51 21.30 5.10 4.32
N PRO A 52 21.89 3.91 4.03
CA PRO A 52 21.14 2.71 3.71
C PRO A 52 20.08 2.32 4.75
N ASN A 53 20.30 2.67 6.02
CA ASN A 53 19.36 2.41 7.12
C ASN A 53 18.15 3.37 7.11
N LEU A 54 18.30 4.56 6.53
CA LEU A 54 17.26 5.59 6.47
C LEU A 54 16.55 5.62 5.11
N ALA A 55 17.16 5.07 4.05
CA ALA A 55 16.63 5.11 2.68
C ALA A 55 15.17 4.61 2.61
N GLY A 56 14.88 3.44 3.20
CA GLY A 56 13.54 2.88 3.23
C GLY A 56 12.52 3.77 3.95
N PHE A 57 12.89 4.34 5.09
CA PHE A 57 12.04 5.26 5.85
C PHE A 57 11.77 6.57 5.12
N LEU A 58 12.80 7.14 4.47
CA LEU A 58 12.66 8.37 3.69
C LEU A 58 11.73 8.16 2.49
N ILE A 59 11.92 7.07 1.75
CA ILE A 59 11.10 6.72 0.59
C ILE A 59 9.64 6.46 1.02
N ALA A 60 9.44 5.68 2.08
CA ALA A 60 8.11 5.41 2.63
C ALA A 60 7.43 6.70 3.12
N GLY A 61 8.16 7.53 3.86
CA GLY A 61 7.68 8.81 4.37
C GLY A 61 7.30 9.77 3.25
N LEU A 62 8.11 9.85 2.19
CA LEU A 62 7.84 10.70 1.03
C LEU A 62 6.59 10.24 0.26
N PHE A 63 6.38 8.93 0.15
CA PHE A 63 5.17 8.36 -0.46
C PHE A 63 3.91 8.60 0.39
N ILE A 64 4.03 8.55 1.72
CA ILE A 64 2.90 8.71 2.65
C ILE A 64 2.57 10.20 2.90
N ALA A 65 3.54 11.11 2.81
CA ALA A 65 3.34 12.53 3.10
C ALA A 65 2.14 13.17 2.35
N PRO A 66 1.92 12.91 1.05
CA PRO A 66 0.72 13.40 0.37
C PRO A 66 -0.60 12.93 1.00
N PHE A 67 -0.67 11.71 1.54
CA PHE A 67 -1.88 11.20 2.18
C PHE A 67 -2.26 12.04 3.39
N MET A 68 -1.27 12.42 4.19
CA MET A 68 -1.48 13.29 5.35
C MET A 68 -1.97 14.69 4.91
N LEU A 69 -1.38 15.23 3.84
CA LEU A 69 -1.57 16.62 3.44
C LEU A 69 -2.82 16.85 2.58
N PHE A 70 -3.24 15.88 1.77
CA PHE A 70 -4.24 16.12 0.71
C PHE A 70 -5.45 15.19 0.77
N SER A 71 -5.52 14.25 1.73
CA SER A 71 -6.62 13.27 1.81
C SER A 71 -8.00 13.93 1.99
N ALA A 72 -8.13 14.93 2.88
CA ALA A 72 -9.41 15.61 3.11
C ALA A 72 -9.93 16.34 1.86
N THR A 73 -9.07 17.11 1.19
CA THR A 73 -9.41 17.78 -0.08
C THR A 73 -9.69 16.78 -1.20
N SER A 74 -8.99 15.64 -1.22
CA SER A 74 -9.23 14.55 -2.18
C SER A 74 -10.61 13.92 -1.99
N GLY A 75 -11.09 13.81 -0.75
CA GLY A 75 -12.46 13.39 -0.45
C GLY A 75 -13.51 14.31 -1.08
N GLN A 76 -13.35 15.62 -0.90
CA GLN A 76 -14.24 16.61 -1.52
C GLN A 76 -14.21 16.54 -3.06
N LEU A 77 -13.03 16.30 -3.65
CA LEU A 77 -12.90 16.09 -5.09
C LEU A 77 -13.66 14.83 -5.56
N ALA A 78 -13.60 13.74 -4.80
CA ALA A 78 -14.31 12.50 -5.09
C ALA A 78 -15.84 12.65 -5.03
N ASP A 79 -16.34 13.50 -4.14
CA ASP A 79 -17.76 13.80 -4.03
C ASP A 79 -18.25 14.75 -5.12
N LYS A 80 -17.43 15.75 -5.49
CA LYS A 80 -17.77 16.77 -6.47
C LYS A 80 -17.69 16.31 -7.92
N LEU A 81 -16.72 15.46 -8.25
CA LEU A 81 -16.43 15.06 -9.62
C LEU A 81 -17.10 13.73 -9.98
N GLU A 82 -17.41 13.55 -11.26
CA GLU A 82 -17.84 12.26 -11.79
C GLU A 82 -16.66 11.27 -11.71
N LYS A 83 -16.91 10.11 -11.09
CA LYS A 83 -15.83 9.25 -10.57
C LYS A 83 -15.10 8.51 -11.69
N SER A 84 -15.79 8.11 -12.75
CA SER A 84 -15.16 7.37 -13.87
C SER A 84 -14.21 8.27 -14.66
N TRP A 85 -14.63 9.50 -14.97
CA TRP A 85 -13.81 10.54 -15.57
C TRP A 85 -12.62 10.87 -14.68
N PHE A 86 -12.86 11.04 -13.37
CA PHE A 86 -11.80 11.40 -12.45
C PHE A 86 -10.76 10.28 -12.31
N MET A 87 -11.18 9.02 -12.16
CA MET A 87 -10.27 7.86 -12.19
C MET A 87 -9.45 7.81 -13.48
N ARG A 88 -10.04 8.09 -14.64
CA ARG A 88 -9.32 8.11 -15.93
C ARG A 88 -8.26 9.21 -15.97
N ARG A 89 -8.55 10.42 -15.46
CA ARG A 89 -7.59 11.52 -15.37
C ARG A 89 -6.43 11.20 -14.41
N ILE A 90 -6.74 10.59 -13.27
CA ILE A 90 -5.73 10.14 -12.31
C ILE A 90 -4.78 9.13 -12.95
N LYS A 91 -5.30 8.13 -13.69
CA LYS A 91 -4.47 7.15 -14.39
C LYS A 91 -3.70 7.72 -15.59
N GLU A 92 -4.15 8.82 -16.19
CA GLU A 92 -3.35 9.55 -17.18
C GLU A 92 -2.19 10.30 -16.54
N ALA A 93 -2.43 10.94 -15.40
CA ALA A 93 -1.39 11.59 -14.63
C ALA A 93 -0.32 10.58 -14.19
N GLU A 94 -0.72 9.35 -13.80
CA GLU A 94 0.21 8.28 -13.43
C GLU A 94 1.18 7.91 -14.56
N ILE A 95 0.76 7.93 -15.83
CA ILE A 95 1.67 7.72 -16.97
C ILE A 95 2.74 8.83 -16.98
N GLY A 96 2.33 10.09 -16.79
CA GLY A 96 3.26 11.21 -16.68
C GLY A 96 4.23 11.07 -15.51
N VAL A 97 3.74 10.65 -14.34
CA VAL A 97 4.58 10.35 -13.17
C VAL A 97 5.57 9.23 -13.47
N MET A 98 5.16 8.19 -14.19
CA MET A 98 6.04 7.11 -14.61
C MET A 98 7.07 7.51 -15.65
N LEU A 99 6.76 8.46 -16.52
CA LEU A 99 7.76 9.05 -17.41
C LEU A 99 8.81 9.87 -16.64
N ILE A 100 8.39 10.63 -15.62
CA ILE A 100 9.32 11.34 -14.72
C ILE A 100 10.21 10.35 -13.98
N GLY A 101 9.61 9.32 -13.38
CA GLY A 101 10.32 8.27 -12.65
C GLY A 101 11.29 7.49 -13.55
N ALA A 102 10.85 7.10 -14.74
CA ALA A 102 11.67 6.44 -15.75
C ALA A 102 12.87 7.31 -16.16
N THR A 103 12.63 8.60 -16.41
CA THR A 103 13.70 9.56 -16.73
C THR A 103 14.70 9.67 -15.58
N GLY A 104 14.21 9.77 -14.34
CA GLY A 104 15.06 9.77 -13.14
C GLY A 104 15.89 8.50 -13.00
N LEU A 105 15.31 7.34 -13.29
CA LEU A 105 16.00 6.06 -13.24
C LEU A 105 17.09 5.95 -14.31
N LEU A 106 16.78 6.33 -15.55
CA LEU A 106 17.72 6.23 -16.68
C LEU A 106 18.87 7.24 -16.58
N LEU A 107 18.58 8.45 -16.07
CA LEU A 107 19.60 9.49 -15.85
C LEU A 107 20.36 9.34 -14.52
N HIS A 108 20.08 8.32 -13.72
CA HIS A 108 20.65 8.14 -12.38
C HIS A 108 20.45 9.37 -11.47
N SER A 109 19.29 10.03 -11.59
CA SER A 109 18.97 11.26 -10.88
C SER A 109 18.02 10.98 -9.72
N ALA A 110 18.59 10.75 -8.53
CA ALA A 110 17.83 10.49 -7.30
C ALA A 110 16.72 11.54 -7.04
N PRO A 111 16.94 12.87 -7.19
CA PRO A 111 15.87 13.86 -6.98
C PRO A 111 14.63 13.66 -7.86
N LEU A 112 14.81 13.23 -9.12
CA LEU A 112 13.71 12.95 -10.03
C LEU A 112 12.93 11.70 -9.60
N VAL A 113 13.63 10.68 -9.11
CA VAL A 113 12.99 9.46 -8.60
C VAL A 113 12.24 9.75 -7.30
N TYR A 114 12.80 10.54 -6.38
CA TYR A 114 12.10 11.02 -5.20
C TYR A 114 10.86 11.85 -5.56
N ALA A 115 10.98 12.78 -6.52
CA ALA A 115 9.83 13.53 -7.02
C ALA A 115 8.75 12.61 -7.59
N ALA A 116 9.13 11.59 -8.36
CA ALA A 116 8.18 10.60 -8.88
C ALA A 116 7.49 9.81 -7.74
N ILE A 117 8.21 9.40 -6.70
CA ILE A 117 7.64 8.72 -5.53
C ILE A 117 6.63 9.60 -4.79
N PHE A 118 6.95 10.88 -4.60
CA PHE A 118 6.02 11.84 -4.01
C PHE A 118 4.76 11.98 -4.87
N LEU A 119 4.92 12.11 -6.19
CA LEU A 119 3.79 12.25 -7.12
C LEU A 119 2.95 10.97 -7.22
N LEU A 120 3.54 9.78 -7.12
CA LEU A 120 2.82 8.51 -6.98
C LEU A 120 1.99 8.51 -5.68
N GLY A 121 2.59 8.91 -4.56
CA GLY A 121 1.88 9.06 -3.29
C GLY A 121 0.71 10.03 -3.38
N LEU A 122 0.89 11.16 -4.08
CA LEU A 122 -0.18 12.13 -4.33
C LEU A 122 -1.30 11.55 -5.19
N GLN A 123 -0.95 10.85 -6.27
CA GLN A 123 -1.90 10.17 -7.13
C GLN A 123 -2.74 9.16 -6.34
N SER A 124 -2.10 8.33 -5.51
CA SER A 124 -2.77 7.34 -4.67
C SER A 124 -3.61 7.98 -3.54
N THR A 125 -3.19 9.13 -3.03
CA THR A 125 -3.99 9.94 -2.09
C THR A 125 -5.29 10.42 -2.74
N VAL A 126 -5.21 10.89 -3.98
CA VAL A 126 -6.39 11.37 -4.72
C VAL A 126 -7.30 10.19 -5.10
N PHE A 127 -6.72 9.05 -5.49
CA PHE A 127 -7.49 7.87 -5.91
C PHE A 127 -8.23 7.18 -4.76
N GLY A 128 -7.66 7.20 -3.54
CA GLY A 128 -8.20 6.53 -2.36
C GLY A 128 -9.67 6.85 -2.06
N PRO A 129 -10.04 8.12 -1.87
CA PRO A 129 -11.44 8.49 -1.64
C PRO A 129 -12.36 8.15 -2.81
N VAL A 130 -11.86 8.27 -4.06
CA VAL A 130 -12.64 7.96 -5.26
C VAL A 130 -13.04 6.49 -5.31
N LYS A 131 -12.14 5.55 -4.95
CA LYS A 131 -12.48 4.12 -4.91
C LYS A 131 -13.52 3.79 -3.84
N TYR A 132 -13.41 4.35 -2.64
CA TYR A 132 -14.38 4.07 -1.57
C TYR A 132 -15.71 4.80 -1.76
N ALA A 133 -15.74 5.94 -2.46
CA ALA A 133 -16.98 6.59 -2.88
C ALA A 133 -17.68 5.86 -4.03
N TYR A 134 -16.93 5.13 -4.86
CA TYR A 134 -17.48 4.34 -5.97
C TYR A 134 -18.21 3.06 -5.48
N LEU A 135 -17.63 2.34 -4.52
CA LEU A 135 -18.17 1.06 -4.02
C LEU A 135 -19.65 1.14 -3.60
N PRO A 136 -20.10 2.08 -2.74
CA PRO A 136 -21.49 2.18 -2.33
C PRO A 136 -22.45 2.64 -3.43
N GLN A 137 -21.95 3.20 -4.53
CA GLN A 137 -22.80 3.52 -5.68
C GLN A 137 -23.07 2.31 -6.58
N HIS A 138 -22.22 1.27 -6.54
CA HIS A 138 -22.26 0.15 -7.48
C HIS A 138 -22.55 -1.21 -6.82
N LEU A 139 -22.38 -1.32 -5.51
CA LEU A 139 -22.61 -2.55 -4.74
C LEU A 139 -23.84 -2.43 -3.86
N ASP A 140 -24.57 -3.53 -3.72
CA ASP A 140 -25.68 -3.61 -2.78
C ASP A 140 -25.17 -3.64 -1.33
N ALA A 141 -26.01 -3.24 -0.36
CA ALA A 141 -25.62 -3.20 1.05
C ALA A 141 -25.07 -4.53 1.60
N HIS A 142 -25.56 -5.67 1.09
CA HIS A 142 -25.09 -7.01 1.47
C HIS A 142 -23.80 -7.45 0.74
N GLU A 143 -23.41 -6.74 -0.32
CA GLU A 143 -22.19 -6.97 -1.10
C GLU A 143 -21.04 -6.06 -0.62
N LEU A 144 -21.33 -4.95 0.07
CA LEU A 144 -20.34 -3.97 0.51
C LEU A 144 -19.19 -4.55 1.32
N THR A 145 -19.48 -5.36 2.35
CA THR A 145 -18.44 -5.95 3.20
C THR A 145 -17.51 -6.87 2.41
N GLY A 146 -18.07 -7.69 1.51
CA GLY A 146 -17.28 -8.59 0.66
C GLY A 146 -16.52 -7.86 -0.44
N GLY A 147 -17.13 -6.88 -1.09
CA GLY A 147 -16.48 -6.01 -2.07
C GLY A 147 -15.31 -5.22 -1.48
N ASN A 148 -15.50 -4.68 -0.28
CA ASN A 148 -14.43 -4.04 0.48
C ASN A 148 -13.31 -5.04 0.84
N GLY A 149 -13.67 -6.23 1.32
CA GLY A 149 -12.71 -7.30 1.61
C GLY A 149 -11.88 -7.70 0.38
N LEU A 150 -12.49 -7.79 -0.81
CA LEU A 150 -11.79 -8.07 -2.07
C LEU A 150 -10.83 -6.93 -2.46
N VAL A 151 -11.23 -5.66 -2.31
CA VAL A 151 -10.37 -4.51 -2.60
C VAL A 151 -9.17 -4.47 -1.64
N GLU A 152 -9.38 -4.71 -0.35
CA GLU A 152 -8.29 -4.76 0.65
C GLU A 152 -7.34 -5.92 0.36
N MET A 153 -7.86 -7.14 0.23
CA MET A 153 -7.05 -8.32 -0.12
C MET A 153 -6.28 -8.07 -1.43
N GLY A 154 -6.94 -7.54 -2.46
CA GLY A 154 -6.32 -7.18 -3.73
C GLY A 154 -5.19 -6.17 -3.58
N SER A 155 -5.33 -5.20 -2.68
CA SER A 155 -4.27 -4.22 -2.36
C SER A 155 -3.05 -4.89 -1.74
N PHE A 156 -3.24 -5.78 -0.76
CA PHE A 156 -2.12 -6.51 -0.13
C PHE A 156 -1.42 -7.48 -1.07
N VAL A 157 -2.17 -8.15 -1.95
CA VAL A 157 -1.61 -9.00 -3.01
C VAL A 157 -0.85 -8.15 -4.03
N ALA A 158 -1.39 -7.00 -4.43
CA ALA A 158 -0.71 -6.08 -5.33
C ALA A 158 0.58 -5.51 -4.73
N ILE A 159 0.56 -5.11 -3.45
CA ILE A 159 1.75 -4.70 -2.70
C ILE A 159 2.78 -5.82 -2.75
N LEU A 160 2.40 -7.06 -2.42
CA LEU A 160 3.31 -8.21 -2.44
C LEU A 160 3.93 -8.42 -3.82
N LEU A 161 3.10 -8.58 -4.85
CA LEU A 161 3.57 -8.85 -6.21
C LEU A 161 4.42 -7.70 -6.73
N GLY A 162 4.08 -6.46 -6.38
CA GLY A 162 4.87 -5.29 -6.72
C GLY A 162 6.22 -5.32 -6.04
N THR A 163 6.28 -5.59 -4.74
CA THR A 163 7.52 -5.67 -3.99
C THR A 163 8.42 -6.82 -4.46
N ILE A 164 7.85 -8.01 -4.71
CA ILE A 164 8.56 -9.15 -5.31
C ILE A 164 9.07 -8.77 -6.70
N GLY A 165 8.22 -8.18 -7.54
CA GLY A 165 8.58 -7.72 -8.88
C GLY A 165 9.73 -6.73 -8.84
N GLY A 166 9.68 -5.75 -7.94
CA GLY A 166 10.77 -4.80 -7.72
C GLY A 166 12.08 -5.49 -7.34
N GLY A 167 12.04 -6.42 -6.37
CA GLY A 167 13.22 -7.21 -5.99
C GLY A 167 13.82 -8.03 -7.13
N LEU A 168 12.98 -8.77 -7.85
CA LEU A 168 13.40 -9.58 -9.00
C LEU A 168 13.98 -8.72 -10.14
N LEU A 169 13.47 -7.51 -10.35
CA LEU A 169 14.00 -6.59 -11.35
C LEU A 169 15.40 -6.10 -10.96
N ILE A 170 15.63 -5.79 -9.69
CA ILE A 170 16.94 -5.37 -9.19
C ILE A 170 17.95 -6.53 -9.21
N GLY A 171 17.60 -7.67 -8.61
CA GLY A 171 18.50 -8.82 -8.51
C GLY A 171 18.74 -9.54 -9.84
N GLY A 172 17.76 -9.56 -10.74
CA GLY A 172 17.82 -10.33 -11.99
C GLY A 172 18.44 -9.60 -13.19
N PHE A 173 18.37 -8.26 -13.22
CA PHE A 173 18.79 -7.48 -14.40
C PHE A 173 20.08 -6.67 -14.19
N GLY A 174 20.67 -6.67 -12.97
CA GLY A 174 21.95 -6.02 -12.69
C GLY A 174 21.99 -4.55 -13.14
N GLU A 175 22.96 -4.18 -13.98
CA GLU A 175 23.08 -2.80 -14.52
C GLU A 175 21.85 -2.33 -15.30
N ARG A 176 21.05 -3.24 -15.85
CA ARG A 176 19.82 -2.91 -16.60
C ARG A 176 18.59 -2.81 -15.70
N ALA A 177 18.72 -3.02 -14.40
CA ALA A 177 17.61 -3.02 -13.44
C ALA A 177 16.81 -1.71 -13.45
N ALA A 178 17.49 -0.56 -13.52
CA ALA A 178 16.84 0.75 -13.61
C ALA A 178 15.97 0.89 -14.86
N ALA A 179 16.48 0.47 -16.02
CA ALA A 179 15.74 0.49 -17.29
C ALA A 179 14.57 -0.52 -17.28
N ALA A 180 14.77 -1.71 -16.73
CA ALA A 180 13.73 -2.72 -16.59
C ALA A 180 12.59 -2.24 -15.67
N THR A 181 12.94 -1.61 -14.55
CA THR A 181 11.97 -1.01 -13.60
C THR A 181 11.17 0.10 -14.28
N ALA A 182 11.81 0.98 -15.03
CA ALA A 182 11.15 2.01 -15.82
C ALA A 182 10.17 1.42 -16.85
N ALA A 183 10.59 0.40 -17.60
CA ALA A 183 9.76 -0.23 -18.62
C ALA A 183 8.53 -0.96 -18.02
N VAL A 184 8.74 -1.73 -16.94
CA VAL A 184 7.65 -2.41 -16.23
C VAL A 184 6.68 -1.41 -15.63
N GLY A 185 7.18 -0.37 -14.94
CA GLY A 185 6.32 0.62 -14.32
C GLY A 185 5.44 1.37 -15.33
N LEU A 186 6.02 1.74 -16.49
CA LEU A 186 5.27 2.36 -17.57
C LEU A 186 4.22 1.40 -18.18
N ALA A 187 4.59 0.13 -18.39
CA ALA A 187 3.66 -0.88 -18.90
C ALA A 187 2.47 -1.09 -17.95
N VAL A 188 2.72 -1.20 -16.64
CA VAL A 188 1.66 -1.35 -15.64
C VAL A 188 0.76 -0.11 -15.57
N ALA A 189 1.33 1.10 -15.66
CA ALA A 189 0.54 2.34 -15.72
C ALA A 189 -0.38 2.39 -16.95
N LEU A 190 0.12 1.98 -18.12
CA LEU A 190 -0.67 1.88 -19.35
C LEU A 190 -1.80 0.86 -19.22
N LEU A 191 -1.53 -0.32 -18.66
CA LEU A 191 -2.57 -1.33 -18.39
C LEU A 191 -3.60 -0.82 -17.39
N GLY A 192 -3.17 -0.11 -16.34
CA GLY A 192 -4.08 0.51 -15.38
C GLY A 192 -4.96 1.58 -16.02
N ARG A 193 -4.41 2.38 -16.94
CA ARG A 193 -5.18 3.37 -17.70
C ARG A 193 -6.16 2.71 -18.67
N LEU A 194 -5.78 1.58 -19.27
CA LEU A 194 -6.67 0.77 -20.10
C LEU A 194 -7.82 0.20 -19.25
N ALA A 195 -7.54 -0.36 -18.07
CA ALA A 195 -8.56 -0.85 -17.15
C ALA A 195 -9.56 0.26 -16.75
N ALA A 196 -9.08 1.49 -16.53
CA ALA A 196 -9.90 2.64 -16.15
C ALA A 196 -10.94 3.05 -17.21
N GLN A 197 -10.73 2.70 -18.49
CA GLN A 197 -11.70 3.01 -19.53
C GLN A 197 -12.98 2.17 -19.42
N PHE A 198 -12.88 1.01 -18.77
CA PHE A 198 -14.00 0.10 -18.58
C PHE A 198 -14.79 0.39 -17.30
N VAL A 199 -14.33 1.34 -16.48
CA VAL A 199 -15.10 1.82 -15.32
C VAL A 199 -16.36 2.51 -15.85
N PRO A 200 -17.56 2.05 -15.44
CA PRO A 200 -18.83 2.62 -15.88
C PRO A 200 -19.02 4.04 -15.35
N ASP A 201 -19.87 4.80 -16.03
CA ASP A 201 -20.24 6.16 -15.62
C ASP A 201 -20.80 6.17 -14.20
N SER A 202 -20.30 7.11 -13.39
CA SER A 202 -20.46 7.14 -11.94
C SER A 202 -20.64 8.57 -11.46
N PRO A 203 -21.88 9.08 -11.44
CA PRO A 203 -22.16 10.49 -11.19
C PRO A 203 -21.58 11.01 -9.86
N ALA A 204 -21.26 12.30 -9.87
CA ALA A 204 -20.84 13.02 -8.67
C ALA A 204 -21.90 12.89 -7.57
N ALA A 205 -21.45 12.73 -6.32
CA ALA A 205 -22.36 12.63 -5.18
C ALA A 205 -22.94 14.01 -4.83
N ASP A 206 -22.12 15.05 -4.93
CA ASP A 206 -22.52 16.45 -4.75
C ASP A 206 -21.78 17.37 -5.75
N PRO A 207 -22.29 17.56 -6.97
CA PRO A 207 -21.69 18.46 -7.96
C PRO A 207 -21.57 19.92 -7.48
N GLY A 208 -22.41 20.34 -6.54
CA GLY A 208 -22.49 21.70 -6.02
C GLY A 208 -21.47 22.00 -4.91
N LEU A 209 -20.77 20.97 -4.41
CA LEU A 209 -19.82 21.09 -3.31
C LEU A 209 -18.76 22.16 -3.59
N LYS A 210 -18.53 23.05 -2.62
CA LYS A 210 -17.44 24.03 -2.67
C LYS A 210 -16.21 23.43 -2.00
N ILE A 211 -15.14 23.27 -2.77
CA ILE A 211 -13.89 22.67 -2.29
C ILE A 211 -13.21 23.65 -1.33
N ASN A 212 -12.83 23.14 -0.17
CA ASN A 212 -11.95 23.80 0.77
C ASN A 212 -10.50 23.44 0.44
N TRP A 213 -9.77 24.42 -0.08
CA TRP A 213 -8.36 24.27 -0.45
C TRP A 213 -7.40 24.33 0.74
N ASN A 214 -7.89 24.57 1.95
CA ASN A 214 -7.10 24.47 3.16
C ASN A 214 -7.24 23.05 3.77
N PRO A 215 -6.30 22.14 3.51
CA PRO A 215 -6.44 20.74 3.93
C PRO A 215 -6.42 20.56 5.44
N LEU A 216 -5.74 21.45 6.19
CA LEU A 216 -5.68 21.36 7.65
C LEU A 216 -7.03 21.69 8.26
N CYS A 217 -7.67 22.77 7.80
CA CYS A 217 -9.01 23.14 8.26
C CYS A 217 -10.04 22.08 7.89
N GLU A 218 -9.96 21.52 6.68
CA GLU A 218 -10.89 20.48 6.23
C GLU A 218 -10.71 19.16 7.00
N THR A 219 -9.45 18.74 7.21
CA THR A 219 -9.13 17.56 8.03
C THR A 219 -9.70 17.72 9.44
N TRP A 220 -9.53 18.89 10.04
CA TRP A 220 -10.07 19.19 11.37
C TRP A 220 -11.60 19.17 11.40
N ALA A 221 -12.26 19.71 10.37
CA ALA A 221 -13.70 19.64 10.23
C ALA A 221 -14.20 18.20 10.14
N ASN A 222 -13.57 17.37 9.31
CA ASN A 222 -13.89 15.95 9.16
C ASN A 222 -13.70 15.17 10.46
N LEU A 223 -12.62 15.42 11.20
CA LEU A 223 -12.39 14.79 12.50
C LEU A 223 -13.45 15.18 13.54
N LYS A 224 -13.89 16.45 13.55
CA LYS A 224 -14.99 16.89 14.43
C LYS A 224 -16.30 16.20 14.10
N VAL A 225 -16.60 15.99 12.82
CA VAL A 225 -17.80 15.27 12.38
C VAL A 225 -17.71 13.80 12.79
N ALA A 226 -16.57 13.14 12.50
CA ALA A 226 -16.35 11.74 12.85
C ALA A 226 -16.45 11.50 14.36
N HIS A 227 -15.97 12.43 15.20
CA HIS A 227 -16.02 12.30 16.66
C HIS A 227 -17.44 12.33 17.25
N ARG A 228 -18.47 12.71 16.48
CA ARG A 228 -19.87 12.67 16.92
C ARG A 228 -20.43 11.24 16.96
N ASP A 229 -19.84 10.33 16.20
CA ASP A 229 -20.23 8.92 16.15
C ASP A 229 -19.07 8.06 16.65
N ALA A 230 -19.25 7.45 17.82
CA ALA A 230 -18.21 6.62 18.44
C ALA A 230 -17.82 5.41 17.57
N ALA A 231 -18.76 4.83 16.80
CA ALA A 231 -18.46 3.69 15.94
C ALA A 231 -17.57 4.11 14.75
N VAL A 232 -17.86 5.26 14.13
CA VAL A 232 -17.04 5.83 13.05
C VAL A 232 -15.65 6.21 13.57
N PHE A 233 -15.59 6.93 14.69
CA PHE A 233 -14.32 7.35 15.28
C PHE A 233 -13.43 6.17 15.69
N ASN A 234 -14.00 5.16 16.35
CA ASN A 234 -13.26 3.95 16.72
C ASN A 234 -12.78 3.18 15.48
N SER A 235 -13.55 3.18 14.40
CA SER A 235 -13.13 2.58 13.12
C SER A 235 -11.94 3.32 12.51
N ILE A 236 -11.92 4.66 12.59
CA ILE A 236 -10.77 5.49 12.15
C ILE A 236 -9.52 5.18 12.97
N ILE A 237 -9.64 5.04 14.29
CA ILE A 237 -8.51 4.66 15.15
C ILE A 237 -8.01 3.25 14.80
N GLY A 238 -8.92 2.30 14.64
CA GLY A 238 -8.59 0.91 14.30
C GLY A 238 -7.85 0.78 12.98
N ILE A 239 -8.36 1.42 11.91
CA ILE A 239 -7.69 1.39 10.59
C ILE A 239 -6.35 2.14 10.62
N SER A 240 -6.26 3.25 11.36
CA SER A 240 -4.98 3.98 11.54
C SER A 240 -3.93 3.11 12.21
N TRP A 241 -4.32 2.37 13.26
CA TRP A 241 -3.42 1.46 13.96
C TRP A 241 -2.95 0.30 13.07
N LEU A 242 -3.87 -0.28 12.28
CA LEU A 242 -3.54 -1.36 11.34
C LEU A 242 -2.48 -0.91 10.32
N TRP A 243 -2.67 0.25 9.69
CA TRP A 243 -1.72 0.78 8.71
C TRP A 243 -0.41 1.23 9.34
N PHE A 244 -0.45 1.82 10.53
CA PHE A 244 0.74 2.15 11.30
C PHE A 244 1.58 0.89 11.56
N PHE A 245 0.95 -0.15 12.13
CA PHE A 245 1.61 -1.42 12.40
C PHE A 245 2.17 -2.04 11.11
N GLY A 246 1.37 -2.13 10.04
CA GLY A 246 1.81 -2.68 8.77
C GLY A 246 2.98 -1.91 8.15
N SER A 247 2.96 -0.58 8.18
CA SER A 247 4.04 0.26 7.66
C SER A 247 5.36 0.07 8.41
N ILE A 248 5.31 -0.06 9.75
CA ILE A 248 6.50 -0.31 10.56
C ILE A 248 7.11 -1.67 10.20
N PHE A 249 6.30 -2.73 10.11
CA PHE A 249 6.78 -4.06 9.75
C PHE A 249 7.36 -4.10 8.33
N LEU A 250 6.63 -3.59 7.34
CA LEU A 250 7.08 -3.55 5.94
C LEU A 250 8.41 -2.79 5.77
N THR A 251 8.56 -1.65 6.46
CA THR A 251 9.79 -0.85 6.38
C THR A 251 10.94 -1.52 7.15
N SER A 252 10.63 -2.23 8.23
CA SER A 252 11.62 -2.90 9.07
C SER A 252 12.07 -4.26 8.54
N PHE A 253 11.33 -4.91 7.63
CA PHE A 253 11.70 -6.24 7.13
C PHE A 253 13.06 -6.28 6.45
N THR A 254 13.40 -5.28 5.64
CA THR A 254 14.71 -5.23 4.96
C THR A 254 15.88 -5.16 5.96
N PRO A 255 15.92 -4.18 6.90
CA PRO A 255 17.00 -4.17 7.89
C PRO A 255 16.93 -5.36 8.84
N TYR A 256 15.74 -5.85 9.22
CA TYR A 256 15.59 -7.01 10.10
C TYR A 256 16.16 -8.29 9.47
N ALA A 257 15.83 -8.58 8.21
CA ALA A 257 16.37 -9.74 7.50
C ALA A 257 17.90 -9.70 7.41
N ARG A 258 18.46 -8.53 7.07
CA ARG A 258 19.91 -8.33 6.95
C ARG A 258 20.64 -8.46 8.28
N SER A 259 20.11 -7.86 9.36
CA SER A 259 20.82 -7.70 10.64
C SER A 259 20.54 -8.80 11.67
N HIS A 260 19.36 -9.42 11.64
CA HIS A 260 18.94 -10.40 12.65
C HIS A 260 18.83 -11.82 12.09
N LEU A 261 18.38 -11.98 10.84
CA LEU A 261 18.25 -13.30 10.20
C LEU A 261 19.49 -13.73 9.41
N GLY A 262 20.43 -12.80 9.16
CA GLY A 262 21.56 -13.03 8.25
C GLY A 262 21.11 -13.35 6.81
N GLY A 263 19.89 -12.97 6.46
CA GLY A 263 19.23 -13.29 5.19
C GLY A 263 19.53 -12.28 4.09
N ASP A 264 19.34 -12.72 2.85
CA ASP A 264 19.41 -11.90 1.64
C ASP A 264 18.03 -11.41 1.19
N GLU A 265 17.94 -10.87 -0.03
CA GLU A 265 16.69 -10.38 -0.64
C GLU A 265 15.59 -11.46 -0.72
N SER A 266 15.95 -12.74 -0.77
CA SER A 266 14.98 -13.84 -0.81
C SER A 266 14.25 -13.99 0.52
N VAL A 267 14.93 -13.75 1.65
CA VAL A 267 14.32 -13.79 2.99
C VAL A 267 13.37 -12.62 3.19
N VAL A 268 13.74 -11.42 2.72
CA VAL A 268 12.85 -10.25 2.74
C VAL A 268 11.57 -10.54 1.96
N THR A 269 11.72 -11.10 0.75
CA THR A 269 10.61 -11.53 -0.11
C THR A 269 9.71 -12.55 0.59
N PHE A 270 10.30 -13.52 1.28
CA PHE A 270 9.54 -14.51 2.04
C PHE A 270 8.73 -13.89 3.19
N LEU A 271 9.33 -13.01 3.99
CA LEU A 271 8.63 -12.31 5.08
C LEU A 271 7.43 -11.51 4.56
N LEU A 272 7.62 -10.80 3.44
CA LEU A 272 6.55 -10.07 2.77
C LEU A 272 5.44 -11.00 2.28
N ALA A 273 5.80 -12.15 1.71
CA ALA A 273 4.83 -13.13 1.25
C ALA A 273 3.97 -13.67 2.39
N VAL A 274 4.60 -14.06 3.50
CA VAL A 274 3.88 -14.53 4.70
C VAL A 274 2.97 -13.43 5.25
N PHE A 275 3.45 -12.19 5.33
CA PHE A 275 2.68 -11.04 5.79
C PHE A 275 1.42 -10.81 4.93
N SER A 276 1.58 -10.74 3.61
CA SER A 276 0.45 -10.52 2.69
C SER A 276 -0.52 -11.70 2.62
N VAL A 277 -0.03 -12.95 2.68
CA VAL A 277 -0.90 -14.14 2.79
C VAL A 277 -1.67 -14.11 4.10
N GLY A 278 -1.01 -13.76 5.22
CA GLY A 278 -1.64 -13.62 6.52
C GLY A 278 -2.79 -12.61 6.51
N ILE A 279 -2.59 -11.45 5.89
CA ILE A 279 -3.64 -10.44 5.76
C ILE A 279 -4.77 -10.93 4.84
N GLY A 280 -4.45 -11.53 3.69
CA GLY A 280 -5.46 -12.08 2.80
C GLY A 280 -6.34 -13.13 3.46
N VAL A 281 -5.72 -14.08 4.19
CA VAL A 281 -6.44 -15.10 4.98
C VAL A 281 -7.26 -14.44 6.09
N GLY A 282 -6.70 -13.44 6.78
CA GLY A 282 -7.38 -12.68 7.82
C GLY A 282 -8.63 -11.94 7.31
N SER A 283 -8.54 -11.26 6.16
CA SER A 283 -9.66 -10.55 5.54
C SER A 283 -10.79 -11.51 5.15
N LEU A 284 -10.46 -12.67 4.57
CA LEU A 284 -11.43 -13.71 4.21
C LEU A 284 -12.05 -14.36 5.46
N ALA A 285 -11.25 -14.59 6.50
CA ALA A 285 -11.73 -15.12 7.78
C ALA A 285 -12.70 -14.12 8.44
N CYS A 286 -12.36 -12.83 8.47
CA CYS A 286 -13.20 -11.78 9.03
C CYS A 286 -14.59 -11.77 8.39
N GLU A 287 -14.69 -11.85 7.06
CA GLU A 287 -15.97 -11.93 6.37
C GLU A 287 -16.81 -13.15 6.81
N LYS A 288 -16.18 -14.33 6.86
CA LYS A 288 -16.83 -15.58 7.27
C LYS A 288 -17.31 -15.53 8.72
N LEU A 289 -16.49 -15.00 9.62
CA LEU A 289 -16.81 -14.88 11.04
C LEU A 289 -17.86 -13.78 11.30
N SER A 290 -17.84 -12.70 10.53
CA SER A 290 -18.74 -11.54 10.68
C SER A 290 -20.16 -11.79 10.14
N ARG A 291 -20.43 -12.99 9.59
CA ARG A 291 -21.73 -13.37 8.99
C ARG A 291 -22.28 -12.33 8.00
N ARG A 292 -21.39 -11.66 7.26
CA ARG A 292 -21.71 -10.56 6.31
C ARG A 292 -22.39 -9.33 6.95
N ARG A 293 -22.28 -9.14 8.27
CA ARG A 293 -22.60 -7.89 8.96
C ARG A 293 -21.32 -7.14 9.33
N VAL A 294 -21.46 -5.92 9.84
CA VAL A 294 -20.36 -5.19 10.48
C VAL A 294 -20.33 -5.58 11.95
N GLU A 295 -19.49 -6.57 12.32
CA GLU A 295 -19.34 -7.04 13.70
C GLU A 295 -18.05 -6.48 14.32
N ILE A 296 -18.20 -5.48 15.19
CA ILE A 296 -17.08 -4.80 15.85
C ILE A 296 -16.29 -5.75 16.78
N GLY A 297 -16.93 -6.83 17.25
CA GLY A 297 -16.34 -7.79 18.19
C GLY A 297 -15.12 -8.56 17.66
N LEU A 298 -14.88 -8.59 16.34
CA LEU A 298 -13.70 -9.22 15.76
C LEU A 298 -12.44 -8.36 15.88
N VAL A 299 -12.60 -7.04 16.03
CA VAL A 299 -11.47 -6.09 16.06
C VAL A 299 -10.56 -6.33 17.27
N PRO A 300 -11.05 -6.45 18.53
CA PRO A 300 -10.20 -6.74 19.67
C PRO A 300 -9.44 -8.07 19.54
N LEU A 301 -10.06 -9.11 18.96
CA LEU A 301 -9.41 -10.40 18.72
C LEU A 301 -8.23 -10.27 17.75
N GLY A 302 -8.43 -9.52 16.65
CA GLY A 302 -7.35 -9.21 15.71
C GLY A 302 -6.19 -8.45 16.37
N SER A 303 -6.50 -7.41 17.15
CA SER A 303 -5.49 -6.60 17.86
C SER A 303 -4.69 -7.38 18.90
N ILE A 304 -5.34 -8.31 19.63
CA ILE A 304 -4.66 -9.22 20.57
C ILE A 304 -3.72 -10.14 19.79
N GLY A 305 -4.19 -10.74 18.69
CA GLY A 305 -3.36 -11.59 17.83
C GLY A 305 -2.12 -10.85 17.32
N MET A 306 -2.29 -9.64 16.77
CA MET A 306 -1.18 -8.80 16.31
C MET A 306 -0.15 -8.54 17.43
N SER A 307 -0.62 -8.22 18.64
CA SER A 307 0.24 -7.93 19.79
C SER A 307 1.04 -9.16 20.24
N VAL A 308 0.37 -10.31 20.36
CA VAL A 308 1.01 -11.57 20.80
C VAL A 308 2.08 -12.01 19.81
N PHE A 309 1.77 -12.02 18.51
CA PHE A 309 2.74 -12.45 17.49
C PHE A 309 3.85 -11.43 17.23
N ALA A 310 3.59 -10.12 17.43
CA ALA A 310 4.67 -9.13 17.42
C ALA A 310 5.66 -9.33 18.57
N PHE A 311 5.15 -9.66 19.76
CA PHE A 311 5.98 -9.98 20.91
C PHE A 311 6.76 -11.29 20.71
N ASP A 312 6.12 -12.31 20.14
CA ASP A 312 6.78 -13.56 19.74
C ASP A 312 7.94 -13.32 18.75
N LEU A 313 7.72 -12.50 17.72
CA LEU A 313 8.77 -12.12 16.77
C LEU A 313 9.93 -11.37 17.44
N PHE A 314 9.63 -10.51 18.43
CA PHE A 314 10.66 -9.85 19.23
C PHE A 314 11.51 -10.87 19.98
N LEU A 315 10.90 -11.84 20.67
CA LEU A 315 11.62 -12.90 21.38
C LEU A 315 12.48 -13.75 20.45
N ALA A 316 11.98 -14.06 19.24
CA ALA A 316 12.71 -14.81 18.23
C ALA A 316 13.92 -14.03 17.65
N GLY A 317 13.88 -12.69 17.68
CA GLY A 317 14.95 -11.83 17.18
C GLY A 317 16.06 -11.54 18.18
N VAL A 318 15.91 -11.84 19.47
CA VAL A 318 16.97 -11.62 20.47
C VAL A 318 18.06 -12.68 20.28
N PRO A 319 19.33 -12.29 20.01
CA PRO A 319 20.43 -13.25 19.91
C PRO A 319 20.54 -14.02 21.23
N ALA A 320 20.70 -15.35 21.16
CA ALA A 320 21.02 -16.13 22.34
C ALA A 320 22.27 -15.52 23.01
N PRO A 321 22.30 -15.37 24.35
CA PRO A 321 23.46 -14.84 25.04
C PRO A 321 24.69 -15.66 24.63
N ALA A 322 25.72 -14.98 24.13
CA ALA A 322 26.95 -15.62 23.69
C ALA A 322 27.45 -16.56 24.80
N ALA A 323 27.61 -17.85 24.48
CA ALA A 323 28.19 -18.80 25.41
C ALA A 323 29.53 -18.23 25.89
N ALA A 324 29.70 -18.11 27.20
CA ALA A 324 30.91 -17.57 27.80
C ALA A 324 32.13 -18.28 27.19
N PRO A 325 33.19 -17.54 26.80
CA PRO A 325 34.38 -18.15 26.24
C PRO A 325 34.90 -19.22 27.22
N PRO A 326 35.30 -20.41 26.73
CA PRO A 326 35.79 -21.47 27.60
C PRO A 326 36.93 -20.92 28.46
N ALA A 327 36.82 -21.12 29.79
CA ALA A 327 37.82 -20.68 30.73
C ALA A 327 39.21 -21.15 30.28
N ALA A 328 40.13 -20.20 30.09
CA ALA A 328 41.50 -20.49 29.66
C ALA A 328 42.10 -21.55 30.61
N THR A 329 42.43 -22.70 30.04
CA THR A 329 43.11 -23.77 30.78
C THR A 329 44.48 -23.23 31.18
N PRO A 330 44.85 -23.20 32.46
CA PRO A 330 46.17 -22.73 32.86
C PRO A 330 47.22 -23.68 32.30
N LEU A 331 48.11 -23.15 31.45
CA LEU A 331 49.30 -23.86 30.98
C LEU A 331 50.12 -24.29 32.21
N ARG A 332 50.28 -25.60 32.38
CA ARG A 332 51.24 -26.21 33.28
C ARG A 332 52.53 -26.51 32.54
#